data_AF-A0A7S1R4I1-F1
#
_entry.id   AF-A0A7S1R4I1-F1
#
_cell.length_a   1.000
_cell.length_b   1.000
_cell.length_c   1.000
_cell.angle_alpha   90.00
_cell.angle_beta   90.00
_cell.angle_gamma   90.00
#
_symmetry.space_group_name_H-M   'P 1'
#
loop_
_entity.id
_entity.type
_entity.pdbx_description
1 polymer ?
#
loop_
_entity_poly.entity_id
_entity_poly.type
_entity_poly.pdbx_seq_one_letter_code
_entity_poly.pdbx_strand_id
1 'polypeptide(L)'
;FAYPGVLPGWAPGWNGHGVAMSWNVLYPKNMRQGGGVAVAFVCRDVLGSARNIEEALKLAAPPDLALGQNLNVGELGSKRIVTVETAPGGVSSVLELKRAGASVFHANEYL
;
A
#
# COMPACT_ATOMS: atom_id res chain seq x y z
N PHE A 1 3.80 13.48 1.85
CA PHE A 1 4.57 14.32 0.91
C PHE A 1 4.08 14.09 -0.52
N ALA A 2 4.35 14.99 -1.46
CA ALA A 2 4.06 14.81 -2.89
C ALA A 2 4.93 15.73 -3.74
N TYR A 3 5.20 15.33 -4.98
CA TYR A 3 5.76 16.22 -5.99
C TYR A 3 4.64 17.06 -6.62
N PRO A 4 4.92 18.30 -7.07
CA PRO A 4 3.96 19.08 -7.84
C PRO A 4 3.40 18.28 -9.04
N GLY A 5 2.08 18.27 -9.20
CA GLY A 5 1.39 17.51 -10.25
C GLY A 5 1.12 16.03 -9.94
N VAL A 6 1.55 15.52 -8.78
CA VAL A 6 1.29 14.14 -8.35
C VAL A 6 0.36 14.12 -7.13
N LEU A 7 -0.56 13.15 -7.08
CA LEU A 7 -1.43 12.97 -5.92
C LEU A 7 -0.61 12.58 -4.68
N PRO A 8 -0.91 13.15 -3.50
CA PRO A 8 -0.45 12.62 -2.21
C PRO A 8 -0.75 11.14 -2.07
N GLY A 9 0.20 10.39 -1.52
CA GLY A 9 0.14 8.92 -1.40
C GLY A 9 1.22 8.23 -2.23
N TRP A 10 1.66 8.83 -3.34
CA TRP A 10 2.76 8.25 -4.14
C TRP A 10 4.12 8.31 -3.44
N ALA A 11 4.32 9.31 -2.58
CA ALA A 11 5.45 9.39 -1.64
C ALA A 11 4.97 9.08 -0.22
N PRO A 12 5.89 8.81 0.74
CA PRO A 12 5.51 8.54 2.12
C PRO A 12 4.60 9.61 2.71
N GLY A 13 3.69 9.19 3.58
CA GLY A 13 2.70 10.07 4.19
C GLY A 13 2.05 9.46 5.41
N TRP A 14 1.34 10.31 6.16
CA TRP A 14 0.45 9.91 7.24
C TRP A 14 -0.84 10.70 7.15
N ASN A 15 -1.88 10.23 7.82
CA ASN A 15 -3.17 10.91 7.88
C ASN A 15 -3.61 11.21 9.32
N GLY A 16 -4.73 11.94 9.45
CA GLY A 16 -5.29 12.34 10.74
C GLY A 16 -5.84 11.19 11.60
N HIS A 17 -5.92 9.97 11.06
CA HIS A 17 -6.35 8.78 11.77
C HIS A 17 -5.17 7.99 12.38
N GLY A 18 -3.94 8.47 12.22
CA GLY A 18 -2.75 7.78 12.74
C GLY A 18 -2.29 6.62 11.87
N VAL A 19 -2.74 6.55 10.61
CA VAL A 19 -2.22 5.62 9.60
C VAL A 19 -1.09 6.31 8.85
N ALA A 20 0.07 5.65 8.79
CA ALA A 20 1.22 6.06 8.01
C ALA A 20 1.53 5.01 6.94
N MET A 21 2.01 5.44 5.78
CA MET A 21 2.38 4.54 4.69
C MET A 21 3.60 5.01 3.92
N SER A 22 4.31 4.03 3.35
CA SER A 22 5.25 4.21 2.25
C SER A 22 4.93 3.22 1.13
N TRP A 23 5.46 3.49 -0.06
CA TRP A 23 5.14 2.76 -1.28
C TRP A 23 6.40 2.37 -2.02
N ASN A 24 6.41 1.15 -2.56
CA ASN A 24 7.40 0.68 -3.51
C ASN A 24 6.70 0.21 -4.79
N VAL A 25 7.24 0.65 -5.94
CA VAL A 25 6.81 0.12 -7.24
C VAL A 25 7.17 -1.36 -7.37
N LEU A 26 6.25 -2.15 -7.92
CA LEU A 26 6.49 -3.54 -8.31
C LEU A 26 6.22 -3.73 -9.79
N TYR A 27 6.90 -4.72 -10.37
CA TYR A 27 6.86 -5.01 -11.81
C TYR A 27 6.31 -6.42 -12.06
N PRO A 28 4.99 -6.64 -11.96
CA PRO A 28 4.42 -7.94 -12.30
C PRO A 28 4.62 -8.26 -13.78
N LYS A 29 4.78 -9.55 -14.11
CA LYS A 29 4.97 -10.02 -15.50
C LYS A 29 3.82 -9.63 -16.43
N ASN A 30 2.61 -9.56 -15.88
CA ASN A 30 1.39 -9.22 -16.61
C ASN A 30 0.72 -8.04 -15.90
N MET A 31 0.06 -7.18 -16.66
CA MET A 31 -0.92 -6.22 -16.13
C MET A 31 -2.33 -6.80 -16.25
N ARG A 32 -3.30 -6.21 -15.57
CA ARG A 32 -4.71 -6.55 -15.76
C ARG A 32 -5.11 -6.22 -17.20
N GLN A 33 -5.71 -7.19 -17.90
CA GLN A 33 -6.25 -6.96 -19.24
C GLN A 33 -7.52 -6.10 -19.17
N GLY A 34 -7.67 -5.18 -20.13
CA GLY A 34 -8.81 -4.27 -20.19
C GLY A 34 -8.69 -3.02 -19.30
N GLY A 35 -7.52 -2.77 -18.71
CA GLY A 35 -7.29 -1.63 -17.82
C GLY A 35 -7.76 -1.87 -16.39
N GLY A 36 -7.77 -0.81 -15.59
CA GLY A 36 -8.09 -0.88 -14.17
C GLY A 36 -7.59 0.33 -13.40
N VAL A 37 -7.78 0.32 -12.08
CA VAL A 37 -7.30 1.41 -11.22
C VAL A 37 -5.77 1.42 -11.14
N ALA A 38 -5.18 2.58 -11.35
CA ALA A 38 -3.73 2.76 -11.24
C ALA A 38 -3.29 2.83 -9.77
N VAL A 39 -2.10 2.31 -9.49
CA VAL A 39 -1.49 2.28 -8.14
C VAL A 39 -1.46 3.65 -7.46
N ALA A 40 -1.30 4.74 -8.22
CA ALA A 40 -1.30 6.10 -7.67
C ALA A 40 -2.66 6.49 -7.04
N PHE A 41 -3.77 6.08 -7.65
CA PHE A 41 -5.10 6.32 -7.08
C PHE A 41 -5.34 5.45 -5.85
N VAL A 42 -4.85 4.21 -5.87
CA VAL A 42 -4.90 3.33 -4.69
C VAL A 42 -4.10 3.90 -3.53
N CYS A 43 -2.87 4.35 -3.76
CA CYS A 43 -2.05 5.01 -2.74
C CYS A 43 -2.73 6.25 -2.16
N ARG A 44 -3.36 7.05 -3.03
CA ARG A 44 -4.12 8.23 -2.61
C ARG A 44 -5.31 7.85 -1.74
N ASP A 45 -6.04 6.80 -2.10
CA ASP A 45 -7.21 6.36 -1.37
C ASP A 45 -6.82 5.74 -0.01
N VAL A 46 -5.79 4.91 0.03
CA VAL A 46 -5.24 4.38 1.30
C VAL A 46 -4.81 5.54 2.22
N LEU A 47 -4.02 6.49 1.73
CA LEU A 47 -3.58 7.62 2.55
C LEU A 47 -4.76 8.51 2.99
N GLY A 48 -5.71 8.77 2.09
CA GLY A 48 -6.80 9.71 2.33
C GLY A 48 -7.95 9.17 3.17
N SER A 49 -8.24 7.87 3.06
CA SER A 49 -9.49 7.28 3.53
C SER A 49 -9.29 6.26 4.66
N ALA A 50 -8.13 5.59 4.75
CA ALA A 50 -7.93 4.52 5.73
C ALA A 50 -7.91 5.05 7.17
N ARG A 51 -8.69 4.42 8.04
CA ARG A 51 -8.77 4.76 9.48
C ARG A 51 -7.98 3.83 10.38
N ASN A 52 -7.62 2.65 9.86
CA ASN A 52 -6.88 1.59 10.54
C ASN A 52 -6.20 0.70 9.49
N ILE A 53 -5.43 -0.29 9.94
CA ILE A 53 -4.74 -1.22 9.04
C ILE A 53 -5.72 -2.07 8.23
N GLU A 54 -6.84 -2.52 8.80
CA GLU A 54 -7.82 -3.36 8.10
C GLU A 54 -8.41 -2.62 6.89
N GLU A 55 -8.78 -1.35 7.06
CA GLU A 55 -9.24 -0.50 5.98
C GLU A 55 -8.13 -0.23 4.97
N ALA A 56 -6.90 0.03 5.42
CA ALA A 56 -5.76 0.22 4.52
C ALA A 56 -5.51 -1.02 3.64
N LEU A 57 -5.56 -2.23 4.22
CA LEU A 57 -5.40 -3.49 3.49
C LEU A 57 -6.52 -3.72 2.47
N LYS A 58 -7.76 -3.41 2.84
CA LYS A 58 -8.92 -3.49 1.94
C LYS A 58 -8.77 -2.53 0.75
N LEU A 59 -8.36 -1.30 1.02
CA LEU A 59 -8.17 -0.25 -0.01
C LEU A 59 -6.95 -0.53 -0.89
N ALA A 60 -5.89 -1.15 -0.35
CA ALA A 60 -4.66 -1.44 -1.07
C ALA A 60 -4.84 -2.43 -2.24
N ALA A 61 -5.86 -3.30 -2.16
CA ALA A 61 -6.05 -4.43 -3.06
C ALA A 61 -7.42 -4.40 -3.78
N PRO A 62 -7.74 -3.34 -4.55
CA PRO A 62 -9.01 -3.30 -5.27
C PRO A 62 -9.06 -4.40 -6.35
N PRO A 63 -10.25 -5.00 -6.60
CA PRO A 63 -10.39 -6.14 -7.50
C PRO A 63 -10.08 -5.81 -8.97
N ASP A 64 -10.04 -4.53 -9.33
CA ASP A 64 -9.70 -4.02 -10.64
C ASP A 64 -8.31 -3.35 -10.69
N LEU A 65 -7.42 -3.64 -9.72
CA LEU A 65 -6.05 -3.13 -9.73
C LEU A 65 -5.34 -3.47 -11.05
N ALA A 66 -4.80 -2.44 -11.73
CA ALA A 66 -4.18 -2.61 -13.04
C ALA A 66 -2.79 -3.24 -12.99
N LEU A 67 -2.01 -2.89 -11.96
CA LEU A 67 -0.60 -3.25 -11.78
C LEU A 67 -0.39 -3.92 -10.41
N GLY A 68 0.85 -3.95 -9.92
CA GLY A 68 1.13 -4.33 -8.55
C GLY A 68 1.96 -3.28 -7.83
N GLN A 69 2.01 -3.39 -6.52
CA GLN A 69 2.72 -2.47 -5.62
C GLN A 69 2.95 -3.13 -4.27
N ASN A 70 3.91 -2.60 -3.53
CA ASN A 70 4.01 -2.84 -2.10
C ASN A 70 3.65 -1.56 -1.34
N LEU A 71 2.91 -1.74 -0.24
CA LEU A 71 2.69 -0.71 0.76
C LEU A 71 3.18 -1.20 2.12
N ASN A 72 4.06 -0.41 2.74
CA ASN A 72 4.33 -0.56 4.17
C ASN A 72 3.37 0.36 4.90
N VAL A 73 2.57 -0.19 5.82
CA VAL A 73 1.53 0.56 6.55
C VAL A 73 1.77 0.39 8.05
N GLY A 74 1.83 1.51 8.76
CA GLY A 74 1.89 1.55 10.22
C GLY A 74 0.65 2.24 10.80
N GLU A 75 0.18 1.77 11.94
CA GLU A 75 -0.92 2.38 12.69
C GLU A 75 -0.46 2.75 14.10
N LEU A 76 -0.55 4.04 14.44
CA LEU A 76 -0.04 4.57 15.71
C LEU A 76 -0.82 4.04 16.92
N GLY A 77 -2.15 3.93 16.80
CA GLY A 77 -3.02 3.52 17.90
C GLY A 77 -2.78 2.09 18.35
N SER A 78 -2.73 1.16 17.40
CA SER A 78 -2.49 -0.27 17.66
C SER A 78 -1.00 -0.63 17.74
N LYS A 79 -0.11 0.27 17.27
CA LYS A 79 1.34 0.04 17.09
C LYS A 79 1.67 -1.13 16.18
N ARG A 80 0.74 -1.46 15.27
CA ARG A 80 0.93 -2.51 14.29
C ARG A 80 1.60 -1.96 13.04
N ILE A 81 2.39 -2.80 12.41
CA ILE A 81 3.05 -2.52 11.13
C ILE A 81 2.85 -3.74 10.25
N VAL A 82 2.40 -3.49 9.03
CA VAL A 82 2.23 -4.50 7.99
C VAL A 82 2.95 -4.06 6.73
N THR A 83 3.42 -5.03 5.96
CA THR A 83 3.77 -4.82 4.55
C THR A 83 2.80 -5.64 3.71
N VAL A 84 2.21 -5.02 2.70
CA VAL A 84 1.25 -5.65 1.80
C VAL A 84 1.73 -5.53 0.37
N GLU A 85 1.96 -6.67 -0.25
CA GLU A 85 2.15 -6.77 -1.68
C GLU A 85 0.83 -7.00 -2.36
N THR A 86 0.66 -6.37 -3.52
CA THR A 86 -0.49 -6.56 -4.38
C THR A 86 -0.04 -6.83 -5.80
N ALA A 87 -0.82 -7.66 -6.48
CA ALA A 87 -0.68 -8.00 -7.87
C ALA A 87 -1.97 -7.61 -8.62
N PRO A 88 -1.94 -7.55 -9.97
CA PRO A 88 -3.10 -7.15 -10.75
C PRO A 88 -4.35 -7.98 -10.40
N GLY A 89 -5.50 -7.30 -10.41
CA GLY A 89 -6.76 -7.90 -9.98
C GLY A 89 -6.95 -7.99 -8.45
N GLY A 90 -6.09 -7.34 -7.66
CA GLY A 90 -6.25 -7.23 -6.22
C GLY A 90 -5.81 -8.46 -5.44
N VAL A 91 -5.05 -9.38 -6.05
CA VAL A 91 -4.42 -10.48 -5.32
C VAL A 91 -3.39 -9.88 -4.38
N SER A 92 -3.42 -10.24 -3.10
CA SER A 92 -2.56 -9.62 -2.09
C SER A 92 -1.89 -10.63 -1.16
N SER A 93 -0.66 -10.32 -0.74
CA SER A 93 0.07 -11.02 0.32
C SER A 93 0.37 -10.02 1.44
N VAL A 94 0.08 -10.38 2.69
CA VAL A 94 0.26 -9.50 3.85
C VAL A 94 1.22 -10.14 4.84
N LEU A 95 2.24 -9.39 5.23
CA LEU A 95 3.14 -9.75 6.31
C LEU A 95 3.02 -8.74 7.44
N GLU A 96 2.56 -9.21 8.61
CA GLU A 96 2.45 -8.41 9.82
C GLU A 96 3.62 -8.67 10.77
N LEU A 97 4.22 -7.59 11.28
CA LEU A 97 5.29 -7.68 12.27
C LEU A 97 4.68 -7.87 13.67
N LYS A 98 4.71 -9.10 14.17
CA LYS A 98 4.09 -9.47 15.46
C LYS A 98 5.02 -9.42 16.67
N ARG A 99 6.33 -9.36 16.46
CA ARG A 99 7.34 -9.43 17.54
C ARG A 99 7.96 -8.05 17.79
N ALA A 100 8.06 -7.66 19.06
CA ALA A 100 8.80 -6.46 19.45
C ALA A 100 10.25 -6.51 18.94
N GLY A 101 10.68 -5.44 18.27
CA GLY A 101 12.02 -5.34 17.66
C GLY A 101 12.16 -6.05 16.30
N ALA A 102 11.11 -6.69 15.78
CA ALA A 102 11.11 -7.16 14.40
C ALA A 102 11.15 -5.97 13.43
N SER A 103 11.84 -6.15 12.31
CA SER A 103 11.83 -5.23 11.19
C SER A 103 11.67 -6.02 9.90
N VAL A 104 11.11 -5.36 8.89
CA VAL A 104 11.02 -5.88 7.53
C VAL A 104 11.52 -4.79 6.61
N PHE A 105 12.21 -5.19 5.56
CA PHE A 105 12.65 -4.31 4.50
C PHE A 105 11.98 -4.76 3.21
N HIS A 106 11.46 -3.79 2.45
CA HIS A 106 10.84 -4.02 1.16
C HIS A 106 11.40 -3.03 0.14
N ALA A 107 11.63 -3.51 -1.08
CA ALA A 107 12.18 -2.74 -2.19
C ALA A 107 11.31 -2.97 -3.45
N ASN A 108 11.88 -3.05 -4.64
CA ASN A 108 11.11 -3.06 -5.89
C ASN A 108 10.90 -4.46 -6.48
N GLU A 109 10.87 -5.48 -5.61
CA GLU A 109 10.70 -6.88 -5.97
C GLU A 109 9.68 -7.55 -5.06
N TYR A 110 8.93 -8.52 -5.62
CA TYR A 110 8.01 -9.36 -4.85
C TYR A 110 8.78 -10.32 -3.94
N LEU A 111 8.22 -10.61 -2.76
CA LEU A 111 8.76 -11.58 -1.79
C LEU A 111 8.38 -13.04 -2.10
#